data_AF-A0AAN8QX99-F1
#
_entry.id   AF-A0AAN8QX99-F1
#
_cell.length_a   1.000
_cell.length_b   1.000
_cell.length_c   1.000
_cell.angle_alpha   90.00
_cell.angle_beta   90.00
_cell.angle_gamma   90.00
#
_symmetry.space_group_name_H-M   'P 1'
#
loop_
_entity.id
_entity.type
_entity.pdbx_description
1 polymer ?
#
loop_
_entity_poly.entity_id
_entity_poly.type
_entity_poly.pdbx_seq_one_letter_code
_entity_poly.pdbx_strand_id
1 'polypeptide(L)'
;MTMCSVGGQTLAVFTETSADKISLEGIVVQRAECRPAVSENYMKLKKLQIEVSTKPQHLTEQIDRAVTNNFKPVSNHVANVEYEKKKAEGRMVRADRQQVMDMLFSAFEKHQHYNIKDLVEVAKQPVFVDEDNVDSTDRAGLAAVILHLCRRIRPQQTAINVLRSTDHLWGGEEKYQRKIGRGWEESEC
;
A
#
# COMPACT_ATOMS: atom_id res chain seq x y z
N MET A 1 28.74 60.68 4.04
CA MET A 1 29.56 59.48 3.73
C MET A 1 30.66 59.40 4.76
N THR A 2 30.91 58.24 5.34
CA THR A 2 31.96 58.04 6.35
C THR A 2 32.95 57.01 5.84
N MET A 3 34.24 57.34 5.83
CA MET A 3 35.30 56.40 5.44
C MET A 3 35.51 55.37 6.55
N CYS A 4 35.57 54.10 6.18
CA CYS A 4 35.81 52.99 7.10
C CYS A 4 37.26 52.49 6.93
N SER A 5 37.91 52.17 8.06
CA SER A 5 39.24 51.58 8.03
C SER A 5 39.21 50.21 7.34
N VAL A 6 40.21 49.94 6.50
CA VAL A 6 40.41 48.66 5.79
C VAL A 6 41.40 47.72 6.50
N GLY A 7 41.88 48.09 7.69
CA GLY A 7 42.81 47.25 8.45
C GLY A 7 42.17 45.95 8.94
N GLY A 8 42.87 44.83 8.77
CA GLY A 8 42.49 43.52 9.33
C GLY A 8 41.98 42.49 8.32
N GLN A 9 41.54 42.89 7.13
CA GLN A 9 41.13 41.97 6.06
C GLN A 9 41.46 42.56 4.68
N THR A 10 42.22 41.82 3.87
CA THR A 10 42.45 42.18 2.46
C THR A 10 41.26 41.74 1.62
N LEU A 11 40.64 42.68 0.89
CA LEU A 11 39.51 42.42 0.01
C LEU A 11 39.96 42.60 -1.46
N ALA A 12 39.52 41.73 -2.35
CA ALA A 12 39.79 41.80 -3.78
C ALA A 12 38.48 41.67 -4.59
N VAL A 13 38.47 42.25 -5.79
CA VAL A 13 37.32 42.25 -6.70
C VAL A 13 37.64 41.37 -7.91
N PHE A 14 36.74 40.44 -8.19
CA PHE A 14 36.78 39.59 -9.37
C PHE A 14 35.50 39.83 -10.17
N THR A 15 35.61 39.73 -11.48
CA THR A 15 34.48 39.82 -12.41
C THR A 15 34.31 38.49 -13.12
N GLU A 16 33.06 38.07 -13.23
CA GLU A 16 32.65 36.94 -14.04
C GLU A 16 31.81 37.47 -15.19
N THR A 17 32.24 37.19 -16.41
CA THR A 17 31.48 37.56 -17.61
C THR A 17 30.49 36.46 -17.94
N SER A 18 29.38 36.78 -18.61
CA SER A 18 28.40 35.81 -19.12
C SER A 18 28.95 34.78 -20.12
N ALA A 19 30.24 34.81 -20.42
CA ALA A 19 30.98 33.87 -21.24
C ALA A 19 31.89 32.96 -20.38
N ASP A 20 31.54 32.77 -19.10
CA ASP A 20 32.26 31.95 -18.11
C ASP A 20 33.75 32.28 -17.98
N LYS A 21 34.08 33.57 -18.18
CA LYS A 21 35.45 34.08 -18.06
C LYS A 21 35.57 34.88 -16.76
N ILE A 22 36.55 34.48 -15.95
CA ILE A 22 36.86 35.12 -14.67
C ILE A 22 38.11 36.01 -14.84
N SER A 23 38.02 37.25 -14.35
CA SER A 23 39.13 38.22 -14.30
C SER A 23 39.28 38.82 -12.90
N LEU A 24 40.52 39.08 -12.48
CA LEU A 24 40.85 39.81 -11.25
C LEU A 24 40.99 41.30 -11.57
N GLU A 25 40.11 42.13 -11.00
CA GLU A 25 40.10 43.59 -11.24
C GLU A 25 41.10 44.32 -10.35
N GLY A 26 41.23 43.90 -9.09
CA GLY A 26 42.18 44.52 -8.16
C GLY A 26 41.85 44.32 -6.67
N ILE A 27 42.55 45.08 -5.83
CA ILE A 27 42.46 45.03 -4.36
C ILE A 27 41.76 46.29 -3.87
N VAL A 28 40.87 46.16 -2.87
CA VAL A 28 40.14 47.27 -2.27
C VAL A 28 41.03 48.02 -1.28
N VAL A 29 41.34 49.28 -1.60
CA VAL A 29 42.21 50.14 -0.77
C VAL A 29 41.42 50.97 0.22
N GLN A 30 40.16 51.28 -0.07
CA GLN A 30 39.33 52.14 0.76
C GLN A 30 37.90 51.60 0.83
N ARG A 31 37.28 51.75 2.01
CA ARG A 31 35.87 51.42 2.25
C ARG A 31 35.13 52.66 2.70
N ALA A 32 33.87 52.76 2.33
CA ALA A 32 33.02 53.87 2.74
C ALA A 32 31.59 53.41 2.98
N GLU A 33 30.95 54.05 3.96
CA GLU A 33 29.54 53.89 4.27
C GLU A 33 28.75 55.10 3.78
N CYS A 34 27.74 54.83 2.96
CA CYS A 34 26.74 55.81 2.59
C CYS A 34 25.70 55.92 3.71
N ARG A 35 25.75 57.02 4.46
CA ARG A 35 24.72 57.36 5.44
C ARG A 35 23.79 58.43 4.86
N PRO A 36 22.46 58.24 4.90
CA PRO A 36 21.53 59.25 4.46
C PRO A 36 21.56 60.45 5.41
N ALA A 37 21.30 61.65 4.88
CA ALA A 37 21.09 62.83 5.71
C ALA A 37 19.77 62.69 6.47
N VAL A 38 19.79 62.98 7.78
CA VAL A 38 18.60 62.94 8.63
C VAL A 38 17.68 64.08 8.21
N SER A 39 16.64 63.74 7.45
CA SER A 39 15.63 64.65 6.94
C SER A 39 14.23 64.10 7.21
N GLU A 40 13.24 64.98 7.27
CA GLU A 40 11.85 64.57 7.49
C GLU A 40 11.36 63.61 6.39
N ASN A 41 11.78 63.84 5.14
CA ASN A 41 11.46 62.96 4.01
C ASN A 41 12.05 61.55 4.19
N TYR A 42 13.30 61.44 4.65
CA TYR A 42 13.91 60.15 4.94
C TYR A 42 13.17 59.39 6.06
N MET A 43 12.73 60.10 7.11
CA MET A 43 11.94 59.49 8.19
C MET A 43 10.57 59.00 7.70
N LYS A 44 9.91 59.74 6.81
CA LYS A 44 8.65 59.33 6.15
C LYS A 44 8.86 58.06 5.32
N LEU A 45 9.89 58.01 4.49
CA LEU A 45 10.23 56.81 3.70
C LEU A 45 10.53 55.60 4.59
N LYS A 46 11.31 55.80 5.66
CA LYS A 46 11.62 54.73 6.62
C LYS A 46 10.36 54.20 7.31
N LYS A 47 9.42 55.08 7.67
CA LYS A 47 8.13 54.69 8.24
C LYS A 47 7.32 53.83 7.26
N LEU A 48 7.22 54.24 6.00
CA LEU A 48 6.52 53.49 4.95
C LEU A 48 7.14 52.10 4.74
N GLN A 49 8.47 52.01 4.70
CA GLN A 49 9.16 50.73 4.54
C GLN A 49 8.86 49.78 5.70
N ILE A 50 8.89 50.28 6.94
CA ILE A 50 8.55 49.50 8.13
C ILE A 50 7.09 49.04 8.06
N GLU A 51 6.16 49.90 7.66
CA GLU A 51 4.75 49.52 7.55
C GLU A 51 4.53 48.39 6.53
N VAL A 52 5.23 48.44 5.39
CA VAL A 52 5.16 47.38 4.37
C VAL A 52 5.81 46.09 4.87
N SER A 53 6.99 46.17 5.51
CA SER A 53 7.74 44.97 5.92
C SER A 53 7.21 44.33 7.21
N THR A 54 6.53 45.09 8.07
CA THR A 54 5.96 44.58 9.33
C THR A 54 4.67 43.82 9.10
N LYS A 55 4.03 43.96 7.94
CA LYS A 55 2.86 43.15 7.58
C LYS A 55 3.32 41.70 7.36
N PRO A 56 2.87 40.75 8.20
CA PRO A 56 3.26 39.35 8.02
C PRO A 56 2.61 38.80 6.74
N GLN A 57 3.30 37.88 6.07
CA GLN A 57 2.80 37.25 4.83
C GLN A 57 1.49 36.48 5.05
N HIS A 58 1.28 35.95 6.25
CA HIS A 58 0.08 35.23 6.63
C HIS A 58 -0.48 35.82 7.93
N LEU A 59 -1.76 36.18 7.91
CA LEU A 59 -2.50 36.65 9.06
C LEU A 59 -3.50 35.57 9.45
N THR A 60 -3.42 35.08 10.69
CA THR A 60 -4.45 34.22 11.26
C THR A 60 -5.49 35.11 11.93
N GLU A 61 -6.68 35.18 11.36
CA GLU A 61 -7.81 35.89 11.96
C GLU A 61 -8.63 34.92 12.81
N GLN A 62 -8.95 35.31 14.04
CA GLN A 62 -9.86 34.55 14.87
C GLN A 62 -11.27 34.67 14.28
N ILE A 63 -11.93 33.53 14.07
CA ILE A 63 -13.31 33.52 13.59
C ILE A 63 -14.23 33.88 14.76
N ASP A 64 -15.02 34.94 14.61
CA ASP A 64 -15.93 35.44 15.65
C ASP A 64 -17.01 34.42 16.06
N ARG A 65 -17.42 33.56 15.12
CA ARG A 65 -18.42 32.50 15.35
C ARG A 65 -17.82 31.13 15.09
N ALA A 66 -18.12 30.17 15.95
CA ALA A 66 -17.78 28.78 15.69
C ALA A 66 -18.41 28.32 14.36
N VAL A 67 -17.61 27.79 13.44
CA VAL A 67 -18.11 27.14 12.23
C VAL A 67 -18.79 25.85 12.68
N THR A 68 -20.12 25.88 12.82
CA THR A 68 -20.93 24.73 13.26
C THR A 68 -21.16 23.71 12.14
N ASN A 69 -20.81 24.06 10.89
CA ASN A 69 -20.92 23.17 9.74
C ASN A 69 -19.74 22.20 9.66
N ASN A 70 -19.38 21.58 10.79
CA ASN A 70 -18.41 20.50 10.82
C ASN A 70 -19.14 19.21 10.46
N PHE A 71 -19.30 18.93 9.16
CA PHE A 71 -19.44 17.54 8.73
C PHE A 71 -18.09 16.87 8.96
N LYS A 72 -17.88 16.35 10.16
CA LYS A 72 -16.74 15.48 10.44
C LYS A 72 -16.94 14.26 9.53
N PRO A 73 -16.06 13.98 8.56
CA PRO A 73 -16.15 12.73 7.84
C PRO A 73 -15.99 11.63 8.90
N VAL A 74 -17.10 10.95 9.21
CA VAL A 74 -17.06 9.75 10.03
C VAL A 74 -16.48 8.68 9.11
N SER A 75 -15.16 8.72 8.93
CA SER A 75 -14.45 7.66 8.24
C SER A 75 -14.60 6.44 9.11
N ASN A 76 -15.46 5.52 8.69
CA ASN A 76 -15.55 4.25 9.37
C ASN A 76 -14.16 3.60 9.33
N HIS A 77 -13.60 3.30 10.50
CA HIS A 77 -12.25 2.74 10.58
C HIS A 77 -12.20 1.46 9.75
N VAL A 78 -11.10 1.24 9.02
CA VAL A 78 -10.95 0.11 8.08
C VAL A 78 -11.24 -1.23 8.78
N ALA A 79 -10.80 -1.39 10.04
CA ALA A 79 -11.08 -2.59 10.83
C ALA A 79 -12.59 -2.84 11.08
N ASN A 80 -13.41 -1.80 11.21
CA ASN A 80 -14.85 -1.96 11.41
C ASN A 80 -15.54 -2.36 10.10
N VAL A 81 -15.08 -1.81 8.97
CA VAL A 81 -15.56 -2.21 7.63
C VAL A 81 -15.20 -3.67 7.34
N GLU A 82 -13.99 -4.11 7.68
CA GLU A 82 -13.57 -5.50 7.53
C GLU A 82 -14.32 -6.46 8.46
N TYR A 83 -14.65 -6.03 9.68
CA TYR A 83 -15.44 -6.82 10.62
C TYR A 83 -16.86 -7.08 10.10
N GLU A 84 -17.53 -6.05 9.57
CA GLU A 84 -18.85 -6.21 8.95
C GLU A 84 -18.81 -7.16 7.74
N LYS A 85 -17.76 -7.08 6.91
CA LYS A 85 -17.58 -8.01 5.78
C LYS A 85 -17.39 -9.45 6.24
N LYS A 86 -16.50 -9.69 7.21
CA LYS A 86 -16.25 -11.04 7.75
C LYS A 86 -17.49 -11.64 8.43
N LYS A 87 -18.30 -10.80 9.08
CA LYS A 87 -19.58 -11.21 9.68
C LYS A 87 -20.61 -11.62 8.63
N ALA A 88 -20.67 -10.91 7.49
CA ALA A 88 -21.56 -11.23 6.38
C ALA A 88 -21.12 -12.50 5.62
N GLU A 89 -19.82 -12.72 5.49
CA GLU A 89 -19.27 -13.92 4.84
C GLU A 89 -19.45 -15.18 5.69
N GLY A 90 -19.39 -15.05 7.03
CA GLY A 90 -19.64 -16.14 7.96
C GLY A 90 -18.62 -17.28 7.86
N ARG A 91 -18.77 -18.31 8.71
CA ARG A 91 -17.97 -19.55 8.55
C ARG A 91 -18.57 -20.36 7.41
N MET A 92 -17.74 -20.76 6.46
CA MET A 92 -18.12 -21.67 5.38
C MET A 92 -18.60 -22.99 5.97
N VAL A 93 -19.88 -23.29 5.80
CA VAL A 93 -20.48 -24.56 6.27
C VAL A 93 -20.36 -25.59 5.16
N ARG A 94 -19.98 -26.81 5.52
CA ARG A 94 -19.89 -27.94 4.60
C ARG A 94 -21.30 -28.24 4.03
N ALA A 95 -21.44 -28.17 2.71
CA ALA A 95 -22.67 -28.50 1.99
C ALA A 95 -22.65 -29.95 1.50
N ASP A 96 -23.82 -30.47 1.14
CA ASP A 96 -23.95 -31.84 0.66
C ASP A 96 -23.25 -32.03 -0.70
N ARG A 97 -22.63 -33.20 -0.87
CA ARG A 97 -21.79 -33.53 -2.03
C ARG A 97 -22.48 -33.28 -3.37
N GLN A 98 -23.76 -33.61 -3.49
CA GLN A 98 -24.50 -33.44 -4.74
C GLN A 98 -24.67 -31.96 -5.12
N GLN A 99 -24.95 -31.11 -4.13
CA GLN A 99 -25.12 -29.67 -4.33
C GLN A 99 -23.81 -29.00 -4.77
N VAL A 100 -22.68 -29.42 -4.18
CA VAL A 100 -21.36 -28.92 -4.57
C VAL A 100 -21.01 -29.32 -6.00
N MET A 101 -21.37 -30.53 -6.42
CA MET A 101 -21.16 -30.98 -7.81
C MET A 101 -21.96 -30.13 -8.79
N ASP A 102 -23.24 -29.86 -8.52
CA ASP A 102 -24.10 -29.08 -9.41
C ASP A 102 -23.60 -27.62 -9.56
N MET A 103 -23.12 -27.01 -8.46
CA MET A 103 -22.48 -25.69 -8.51
C MET A 103 -21.20 -25.70 -9.34
N LEU A 104 -20.34 -26.71 -9.18
CA LEU A 104 -19.12 -26.84 -9.96
C LEU A 104 -19.41 -27.07 -11.44
N PHE A 105 -20.41 -27.87 -11.79
CA PHE A 105 -20.82 -28.07 -13.19
C PHE A 105 -21.26 -26.76 -13.84
N SER A 106 -22.07 -25.94 -13.16
CA SER A 106 -22.50 -24.63 -13.67
C SER A 106 -21.34 -23.63 -13.84
N ALA A 107 -20.27 -23.77 -13.04
CA ALA A 107 -19.08 -22.95 -13.16
C ALA A 107 -18.25 -23.37 -14.39
N PHE A 108 -18.00 -24.67 -14.56
CA PHE A 108 -17.27 -25.24 -15.70
C PHE A 108 -18.00 -25.10 -17.04
N GLU A 109 -19.32 -24.94 -17.02
CA GLU A 109 -20.09 -24.59 -18.22
C GLU A 109 -19.68 -23.22 -18.79
N LYS A 110 -19.24 -22.29 -17.93
CA LYS A 110 -18.83 -20.93 -18.33
C LYS A 110 -17.37 -20.85 -18.78
N HIS A 111 -16.48 -21.59 -18.11
CA HIS A 111 -15.05 -21.60 -18.43
C HIS A 111 -14.49 -23.01 -18.32
N GLN A 112 -13.66 -23.38 -19.30
CA GLN A 112 -13.05 -24.72 -19.36
C GLN A 112 -11.98 -24.96 -18.28
N HIS A 113 -11.44 -23.90 -17.68
CA HIS A 113 -10.39 -23.99 -16.67
C HIS A 113 -10.63 -22.95 -15.55
N TYR A 114 -10.38 -23.36 -14.30
CA TYR A 114 -10.46 -22.51 -13.11
C TYR A 114 -9.24 -22.74 -12.20
N ASN A 115 -8.88 -21.72 -11.43
CA ASN A 115 -7.93 -21.86 -10.32
C ASN A 115 -8.64 -22.44 -9.09
N ILE A 116 -7.91 -23.17 -8.25
CA ILE A 116 -8.46 -23.76 -7.02
C ILE A 116 -9.01 -22.68 -6.09
N LYS A 117 -8.38 -21.49 -6.04
CA LYS A 117 -8.85 -20.35 -5.26
C LYS A 117 -10.26 -19.90 -5.67
N ASP A 118 -10.50 -19.80 -6.96
CA ASP A 118 -11.77 -19.32 -7.51
C ASP A 118 -12.87 -20.38 -7.31
N LEU A 119 -12.52 -21.68 -7.38
CA LEU A 119 -13.47 -22.77 -7.09
C LEU A 119 -13.89 -22.80 -5.61
N VAL A 120 -12.99 -22.42 -4.69
CA VAL A 120 -13.29 -22.29 -3.26
C VAL A 120 -14.28 -21.15 -3.01
N GLU A 121 -14.11 -20.02 -3.71
CA GLU A 121 -15.02 -18.88 -3.63
C GLU A 121 -16.41 -19.18 -4.19
N VAL A 122 -16.48 -19.87 -5.34
CA VAL A 122 -17.75 -20.25 -5.99
C VAL A 122 -18.52 -21.27 -5.14
N ALA A 123 -17.84 -22.31 -4.66
CA ALA A 123 -18.51 -23.37 -3.91
C ALA A 123 -18.73 -22.99 -2.43
N LYS A 124 -18.04 -21.96 -1.93
CA LYS A 124 -18.00 -21.59 -0.51
C LYS A 124 -17.74 -22.79 0.41
N GLN A 125 -16.92 -23.73 -0.06
CA GLN A 125 -16.58 -24.96 0.66
C GLN A 125 -15.10 -24.94 1.07
N PRO A 126 -14.73 -25.54 2.23
CA PRO A 126 -13.33 -25.68 2.60
C PRO A 126 -12.59 -26.66 1.66
N VAL A 127 -11.31 -26.38 1.41
CA VAL A 127 -10.44 -27.22 0.56
C VAL A 127 -10.22 -28.60 1.17
N PHE A 128 -10.05 -28.63 2.49
CA PHE A 128 -9.69 -29.82 3.26
C PHE A 128 -10.85 -30.33 4.12
N VAL A 129 -10.87 -31.64 4.31
CA VAL A 129 -11.67 -32.28 5.34
C VAL A 129 -10.88 -32.14 6.64
N ASP A 130 -11.48 -31.55 7.68
CA ASP A 130 -10.90 -31.63 9.03
C ASP A 130 -11.20 -33.04 9.54
N GLU A 131 -10.17 -33.81 9.89
CA GLU A 131 -10.29 -35.18 10.42
C GLU A 131 -10.99 -35.24 11.81
N ASP A 132 -11.29 -34.09 12.43
CA ASP A 132 -11.84 -33.99 13.79
C ASP A 132 -13.39 -34.03 13.86
N ASN A 133 -14.10 -34.43 12.79
CA ASN A 133 -15.54 -34.66 12.83
C ASN A 133 -15.97 -35.80 11.89
N VAL A 134 -15.64 -37.03 12.29
CA VAL A 134 -16.19 -38.26 11.70
C VAL A 134 -17.63 -38.40 12.16
N ASP A 135 -18.55 -37.73 11.47
CA ASP A 135 -19.93 -38.19 11.44
C ASP A 135 -20.49 -37.95 10.04
N SER A 136 -20.90 -39.04 9.40
CA SER A 136 -21.33 -39.20 8.00
C SER A 136 -20.22 -39.14 6.93
N THR A 137 -19.86 -40.32 6.42
CA THR A 137 -19.01 -40.65 5.26
C THR A 137 -19.43 -40.04 3.91
N ASP A 138 -20.34 -39.06 3.90
CA ASP A 138 -20.87 -38.42 2.68
C ASP A 138 -20.43 -36.95 2.50
N ARG A 139 -19.71 -36.37 3.47
CA ARG A 139 -19.26 -34.97 3.42
C ARG A 139 -17.82 -34.85 2.93
N ALA A 140 -17.62 -35.06 1.64
CA ALA A 140 -16.32 -34.90 1.00
C ALA A 140 -15.99 -33.39 0.82
N GLY A 141 -14.82 -32.95 1.28
CA GLY A 141 -14.32 -31.58 1.01
C GLY A 141 -14.09 -31.34 -0.49
N LEU A 142 -13.87 -30.07 -0.90
CA LEU A 142 -13.74 -29.74 -2.32
C LEU A 142 -12.71 -30.59 -3.05
N ALA A 143 -11.57 -30.88 -2.42
CA ALA A 143 -10.54 -31.74 -3.02
C ALA A 143 -11.07 -33.15 -3.32
N ALA A 144 -11.86 -33.75 -2.43
CA ALA A 144 -12.44 -35.07 -2.64
C ALA A 144 -13.56 -35.05 -3.68
N VAL A 145 -14.37 -33.98 -3.72
CA VAL A 145 -15.41 -33.77 -4.75
C VAL A 145 -14.77 -33.59 -6.13
N ILE A 146 -13.73 -32.77 -6.24
CA ILE A 146 -12.97 -32.53 -7.48
C ILE A 146 -12.27 -33.81 -7.95
N LEU A 147 -11.64 -34.56 -7.04
CA LEU A 147 -11.02 -35.85 -7.37
C LEU A 147 -12.06 -36.87 -7.86
N HIS A 148 -13.24 -36.91 -7.23
CA HIS A 148 -14.33 -37.77 -7.68
C HIS A 148 -14.87 -37.34 -9.04
N LEU A 149 -15.01 -36.04 -9.29
CA LEU A 149 -15.40 -35.46 -10.57
C LEU A 149 -14.40 -35.84 -11.68
N CYS A 150 -13.09 -35.67 -11.42
CA CYS A 150 -12.01 -36.08 -12.33
C CYS A 150 -11.98 -37.60 -12.58
N ARG A 151 -12.47 -38.40 -11.62
CA ARG A 151 -12.60 -39.86 -11.79
C ARG A 151 -13.83 -40.24 -12.62
N ARG A 152 -14.92 -39.45 -12.54
CA ARG A 152 -16.19 -39.72 -13.24
C ARG A 152 -16.25 -39.17 -14.67
N ILE A 153 -15.52 -38.09 -14.97
CA ILE A 153 -15.48 -37.44 -16.31
C ILE A 153 -14.45 -38.09 -17.26
N ARG A 154 -13.71 -39.11 -16.82
CA ARG A 154 -12.49 -39.58 -17.49
C ARG A 154 -12.58 -40.33 -18.84
N PRO A 155 -13.72 -40.52 -19.54
CA PRO A 155 -13.63 -40.92 -20.94
C PRO A 155 -13.88 -39.78 -21.95
N GLN A 156 -14.35 -38.59 -21.55
CA GLN A 156 -14.65 -37.52 -22.51
C GLN A 156 -14.37 -36.13 -21.92
N GLN A 157 -13.10 -35.71 -21.95
CA GLN A 157 -12.61 -34.40 -22.41
C GLN A 157 -11.17 -34.21 -21.93
N THR A 158 -10.33 -33.76 -22.84
CA THR A 158 -8.91 -33.44 -22.69
C THR A 158 -8.68 -32.32 -21.66
N ALA A 159 -7.66 -32.50 -20.82
CA ALA A 159 -6.98 -31.50 -19.99
C ALA A 159 -7.72 -30.93 -18.77
N ILE A 160 -7.76 -31.71 -17.66
CA ILE A 160 -7.83 -31.14 -16.31
C ILE A 160 -6.40 -31.16 -15.73
N ASN A 161 -5.61 -30.13 -16.03
CA ASN A 161 -4.32 -29.86 -15.37
C ASN A 161 -4.55 -29.12 -14.04
N VAL A 162 -5.39 -29.68 -13.14
CA VAL A 162 -5.66 -29.05 -11.82
C VAL A 162 -4.57 -29.40 -10.79
N LEU A 163 -3.69 -30.37 -11.06
CA LEU A 163 -2.67 -30.84 -10.11
C LEU A 163 -1.24 -30.83 -10.68
N ARG A 164 -0.84 -29.76 -11.38
CA ARG A 164 0.59 -29.55 -11.74
C ARG A 164 1.19 -28.24 -11.26
N SER A 165 0.41 -27.34 -10.67
CA SER A 165 0.89 -26.01 -10.24
C SER A 165 0.80 -25.80 -8.72
N THR A 166 0.78 -26.87 -7.94
CA THR A 166 0.76 -26.81 -6.47
C THR A 166 2.12 -27.10 -5.82
N ASP A 167 3.17 -27.41 -6.59
CA ASP A 167 4.51 -27.64 -6.02
C ASP A 167 5.21 -26.33 -5.61
N HIS A 168 4.73 -25.18 -6.07
CA HIS A 168 5.27 -23.85 -5.72
C HIS A 168 4.49 -23.12 -4.62
N LEU A 169 3.51 -23.78 -3.97
CA LEU A 169 2.82 -23.27 -2.79
C LEU A 169 3.11 -24.09 -1.51
N TRP A 170 4.09 -25.00 -1.54
CA TRP A 170 4.63 -25.68 -0.36
C TRP A 170 5.91 -25.02 0.16
N GLY A 171 5.92 -23.69 0.20
CA GLY A 171 6.95 -22.90 0.87
C GLY A 171 6.58 -22.67 2.34
N GLY A 172 6.79 -23.68 3.18
CA GLY A 172 6.76 -23.52 4.63
C GLY A 172 5.82 -24.47 5.37
N GLU A 173 6.25 -25.71 5.58
CA GLU A 173 5.95 -26.48 6.80
C GLU A 173 6.78 -27.77 6.85
N GLU A 174 8.04 -27.64 7.26
CA GLU A 174 8.93 -28.76 7.67
C GLU A 174 8.42 -29.59 8.87
N LYS A 175 7.15 -29.42 9.28
CA LYS A 175 6.50 -30.25 10.30
C LYS A 175 5.61 -31.36 9.76
N TYR A 176 5.29 -31.37 8.46
CA TYR A 176 4.38 -32.36 7.85
C TYR A 176 5.07 -33.57 7.20
N GLN A 177 6.40 -33.66 7.24
CA GLN A 177 7.16 -34.81 6.73
C GLN A 177 7.56 -35.85 7.80
N ARG A 178 7.14 -35.69 9.07
CA ARG A 178 7.40 -36.69 10.12
C ARG A 178 6.25 -37.66 10.40
N LYS A 179 5.14 -37.59 9.66
CA LYS A 179 3.94 -38.42 9.92
C LYS A 179 3.29 -39.04 8.67
N ILE A 180 4.06 -39.15 7.57
CA ILE A 180 3.72 -40.00 6.40
C ILE A 180 4.83 -41.07 6.20
N GLY A 181 5.68 -41.30 7.22
CA GLY A 181 6.81 -42.24 7.17
C GLY A 181 6.64 -43.49 8.04
N ARG A 182 5.43 -43.81 8.52
CA ARG A 182 5.15 -45.08 9.21
C ARG A 182 3.78 -45.57 8.80
N GLY A 183 3.73 -46.51 7.87
CA GLY A 183 2.48 -47.17 7.47
C GLY A 183 2.42 -47.73 6.04
N TRP A 184 3.53 -47.75 5.31
CA TRP A 184 3.63 -48.46 4.03
C TRP A 184 4.90 -49.31 4.00
N GLU A 185 4.96 -50.29 4.90
CA GLU A 185 5.81 -51.47 4.74
C GLU A 185 5.03 -52.67 5.31
N GLU A 186 4.97 -53.75 4.52
CA GLU A 186 4.28 -55.05 4.75
C GLU A 186 2.74 -54.99 4.59
N SER A 187 2.08 -55.70 3.68
CA SER A 187 2.29 -57.10 3.30
C SER A 187 1.61 -57.42 1.96
N GLU A 188 2.27 -58.26 1.18
CA GLU A 188 1.71 -59.03 0.07
C GLU A 188 0.54 -59.92 0.53
N CYS A 189 -0.56 -59.90 -0.24
CA CYS A 189 -1.30 -61.06 -0.77
C CYS A 189 -2.50 -60.56 -1.60
#